data_AF-A0A6N7ME32-F1
#
_entry.id   AF-A0A6N7ME32-F1
#
_cell.length_a   1.000
_cell.length_b   1.000
_cell.length_c   1.000
_cell.angle_alpha   90.00
_cell.angle_beta   90.00
_cell.angle_gamma   90.00
#
_symmetry.space_group_name_H-M   'P 1'
#
loop_
_entity.id
_entity.type
_entity.pdbx_description
1 polymer ?
#
loop_
_entity_poly.entity_id
_entity_poly.type
_entity_poly.pdbx_seq_one_letter_code
_entity_poly.pdbx_strand_id
1 'polypeptide(L)' 'MKKIGKADSFISSPVASDGKVFITDVKGIVYALAAGPEFNIMGKMPLGDVCMTTPAITDGIIFFRTEKHLIAISKEQ' A
#
# COMPACT_ATOMS: atom_id res chain seq x y z
N MET A 1 2.65 -21.02 -5.54
CA MET A 1 2.98 -19.61 -5.21
C MET A 1 1.69 -18.89 -4.85
N LYS A 2 1.63 -18.19 -3.71
CA LYS A 2 0.46 -17.41 -3.29
C LYS A 2 0.45 -16.03 -3.98
N LYS A 3 -0.73 -15.47 -4.21
CA LYS A 3 -0.94 -14.15 -4.85
C LYS A 3 -1.94 -13.34 -4.04
N ILE A 4 -1.97 -12.02 -4.24
CA ILE A 4 -2.90 -11.10 -3.57
C ILE A 4 -4.39 -11.41 -3.86
N GLY A 5 -4.68 -12.09 -4.96
CA GLY A 5 -6.03 -12.50 -5.37
C GLY A 5 -6.57 -11.58 -6.47
N LYS A 6 -7.83 -11.13 -6.31
CA LYS A 6 -8.51 -10.20 -7.23
C LYS A 6 -8.02 -8.76 -7.05
N ALA A 7 -6.74 -8.52 -7.29
CA ALA A 7 -6.18 -7.18 -7.38
C ALA A 7 -6.12 -6.72 -8.83
N ASP A 8 -6.27 -5.41 -9.05
CA ASP A 8 -5.99 -4.80 -10.35
C ASP A 8 -4.47 -4.74 -10.61
N SER A 9 -4.08 -4.22 -11.77
CA SER A 9 -2.68 -4.06 -12.13
C SER A 9 -1.89 -3.27 -11.09
N PHE A 10 -0.64 -3.66 -10.88
CA PHE A 10 0.30 -2.93 -10.04
C PHE A 10 1.28 -2.17 -10.92
N ILE A 11 1.22 -0.84 -10.85
CA ILE A 11 2.17 0.06 -11.54
C ILE A 11 3.13 0.70 -10.53
N SER A 12 2.68 0.92 -9.29
CA SER A 12 3.52 1.41 -8.20
C SER A 12 4.50 0.35 -7.71
N SER A 13 5.71 0.77 -7.30
CA SER A 13 6.62 -0.12 -6.58
C SER A 13 6.12 -0.36 -5.14
N PRO A 14 6.36 -1.56 -4.57
CA PRO A 14 6.13 -1.78 -3.15
C PRO A 14 7.12 -0.98 -2.31
N VAL A 15 6.69 -0.56 -1.12
CA VAL A 15 7.54 0.05 -0.09
C VAL A 15 7.44 -0.74 1.21
N ALA A 16 8.49 -0.72 2.04
CA ALA A 16 8.53 -1.50 3.26
C ALA A 16 9.04 -0.67 4.44
N SER A 17 8.40 -0.85 5.60
CA SER A 17 8.83 -0.30 6.89
C SER A 17 8.17 -1.09 8.03
N ASP A 18 8.80 -1.12 9.21
CA ASP A 18 8.26 -1.72 10.44
C ASP A 18 7.66 -3.14 10.27
N GLY A 19 8.41 -4.01 9.57
CA GLY A 19 8.01 -5.39 9.31
C GLY A 19 6.80 -5.54 8.39
N LYS A 20 6.45 -4.50 7.62
CA LYS A 20 5.33 -4.50 6.68
C LYS A 20 5.78 -4.07 5.29
N VAL A 21 5.12 -4.63 4.28
CA VAL A 21 5.22 -4.21 2.88
C VAL A 21 3.88 -3.65 2.45
N PHE A 22 3.89 -2.47 1.86
CA PHE A 22 2.73 -1.80 1.30
C PHE A 22 2.84 -1.74 -0.22
N ILE A 23 1.76 -2.09 -0.90
CA ILE A 23 1.65 -1.97 -2.36
C ILE A 23 0.24 -1.54 -2.72
N THR A 24 0.09 -0.74 -3.78
CA THR A 24 -1.21 -0.21 -4.20
C THR A 24 -1.52 -0.65 -5.63
N ASP A 25 -2.73 -1.12 -5.88
CA ASP A 25 -3.18 -1.36 -7.26
C ASP A 25 -3.68 -0.07 -7.93
N VAL A 26 -3.88 -0.11 -9.25
CA VAL A 26 -4.34 1.05 -10.05
C VAL A 26 -5.71 1.61 -9.64
N LYS A 27 -6.52 0.86 -8.88
CA LYS A 27 -7.80 1.35 -8.34
C LYS A 27 -7.66 2.03 -6.97
N GLY A 28 -6.44 2.10 -6.44
CA GLY A 28 -6.17 2.73 -5.14
C GLY A 28 -6.46 1.81 -3.97
N ILE A 29 -6.46 0.48 -4.14
CA ILE A 29 -6.50 -0.44 -3.02
C ILE A 29 -5.08 -0.65 -2.51
N VAL A 30 -4.85 -0.26 -1.25
CA VAL A 30 -3.60 -0.51 -0.54
C VAL A 30 -3.67 -1.90 0.08
N TYR A 31 -2.66 -2.72 -0.19
CA TYR A 31 -2.46 -4.02 0.43
C TYR A 31 -1.28 -3.92 1.41
N ALA A 32 -1.53 -4.26 2.67
CA ALA A 32 -0.49 -4.38 3.68
C ALA A 32 -0.16 -5.86 3.89
N LEU A 33 1.11 -6.22 3.74
CA LEU A 33 1.62 -7.58 3.95
C LEU A 33 2.60 -7.59 5.10
N ALA A 34 2.68 -8.71 5.83
CA ALA A 34 3.78 -8.94 6.76
C ALA A 34 5.07 -9.17 5.94
N ALA A 35 6.16 -8.51 6.31
CA ALA A 35 7.46 -8.77 5.73
C ALA A 35 8.00 -10.12 6.24
N GLY A 36 8.51 -10.96 5.35
CA GLY A 36 9.07 -12.26 5.70
C GLY A 36 8.94 -13.29 4.59
N PRO A 37 9.36 -14.54 4.86
CA PRO A 37 9.29 -15.63 3.89
C PRO A 37 7.85 -16.09 3.61
N GLU A 38 6.95 -15.89 4.58
CA GLU A 38 5.56 -16.29 4.45
C GLU A 38 4.72 -15.18 3.81
N PHE A 39 4.00 -15.55 2.75
CA PHE A 39 3.03 -14.65 2.14
C PHE A 39 1.79 -14.50 3.04
N ASN A 40 1.70 -13.36 3.73
CA ASN A 40 0.62 -13.03 4.66
C ASN A 40 0.09 -11.60 4.44
N ILE A 41 -1.17 -11.48 4.04
CA ILE A 41 -1.86 -10.19 3.88
C ILE A 41 -2.47 -9.81 5.22
N MET A 42 -1.99 -8.72 5.81
CA MET A 42 -2.47 -8.21 7.10
C MET A 42 -3.76 -7.40 6.96
N GLY A 43 -3.96 -6.75 5.82
CA GLY A 43 -5.14 -5.92 5.59
C GLY A 43 -5.19 -5.31 4.19
N LYS A 44 -6.36 -4.73 3.88
CA LYS A 44 -6.63 -3.99 2.65
C LYS A 44 -7.40 -2.73 2.99
N MET A 45 -7.11 -1.64 2.30
CA MET A 45 -7.78 -0.36 2.54
C MET A 45 -7.89 0.45 1.24
N PRO A 46 -9.09 0.94 0.89
CA PRO A 46 -9.27 1.80 -0.27
C PRO A 46 -8.80 3.23 0.02
N LEU A 47 -8.12 3.87 -0.93
CA LEU A 47 -7.82 5.30 -0.91
C LEU A 47 -8.98 6.16 -1.42
N GLY A 48 -9.98 5.54 -2.05
CA GLY A 48 -11.13 6.24 -2.65
C GLY A 48 -10.82 6.97 -3.96
N ASP A 49 -9.62 6.79 -4.52
CA ASP A 49 -9.17 7.45 -5.74
C ASP A 49 -8.07 6.61 -6.43
N VAL A 50 -7.85 6.84 -7.73
CA VAL A 50 -6.83 6.12 -8.52
C VAL A 50 -5.43 6.43 -7.98
N CYS A 51 -4.62 5.39 -7.79
CA CYS A 51 -3.22 5.52 -7.36
C CYS A 51 -2.31 4.75 -8.31
N MET A 52 -1.42 5.46 -9.00
CA MET A 52 -0.47 4.87 -9.96
C MET A 52 0.98 5.20 -9.62
N THR A 53 1.23 5.78 -8.45
CA THR A 53 2.57 6.22 -8.01
C THR A 53 3.07 5.40 -6.84
N THR A 54 4.39 5.24 -6.73
CA THR A 54 5.03 4.62 -5.57
C THR A 54 4.76 5.44 -4.29
N PRO A 55 4.25 4.83 -3.20
CA PRO A 55 4.07 5.51 -1.93
C PRO A 55 5.41 5.95 -1.31
N ALA A 56 5.38 6.94 -0.41
CA ALA A 56 6.57 7.38 0.33
C ALA A 56 6.36 7.22 1.84
N ILE A 57 7.42 6.88 2.58
CA ILE A 57 7.36 6.69 4.04
C ILE A 57 8.37 7.62 4.71
N THR A 58 7.94 8.40 5.70
CA THR A 58 8.80 9.16 6.62
C THR A 58 8.11 9.36 7.97
N ASP A 59 8.86 9.41 9.07
CA ASP A 59 8.38 9.77 10.42
C ASP A 59 7.12 9.04 10.89
N GLY A 60 7.01 7.74 10.57
CA GLY A 60 5.83 6.93 10.93
C GLY A 60 4.57 7.23 10.11
N ILE A 61 4.71 8.00 9.04
CA ILE A 61 3.65 8.38 8.10
C ILE A 61 3.93 7.73 6.74
N ILE A 62 2.89 7.19 6.10
CA ILE A 62 2.92 6.78 4.70
C ILE A 62 2.05 7.73 3.86
N PHE A 63 2.60 8.15 2.72
CA PHE A 63 1.99 9.08 1.79
C PHE A 63 1.63 8.38 0.48
N PHE A 64 0.41 8.64 0.00
CA PHE A 64 -0.09 8.17 -1.29
C PHE A 64 -0.49 9.36 -2.15
N ARG A 65 0.17 9.53 -3.30
CA ARG A 65 -0.27 10.48 -4.32
C ARG A 65 -1.31 9.79 -5.20
N THR A 66 -2.57 10.17 -5.03
CA THR A 66 -3.65 9.75 -5.91
C THR A 66 -3.80 10.74 -7.07
N GLU A 67 -4.69 10.46 -8.01
CA GLU A 67 -5.00 11.38 -9.10
C GLU A 67 -5.36 12.79 -8.58
N LYS A 68 -6.22 12.86 -7.55
CA LYS A 68 -6.80 14.10 -7.06
C LYS A 68 -6.20 14.58 -5.74
N HIS A 69 -5.69 13.68 -4.90
CA HIS A 69 -5.30 14.00 -3.52
C HIS A 69 -3.88 13.54 -3.18
N LEU A 70 -3.34 14.12 -2.11
CA LEU A 70 -2.20 13.55 -1.39
C LEU A 70 -2.75 13.09 -0.04
N ILE A 71 -2.70 11.78 0.21
CA ILE A 71 -3.24 11.16 1.42
C ILE A 71 -2.08 10.78 2.33
N ALA A 72 -2.15 11.18 3.59
CA ALA A 72 -1.19 10.83 4.63
C ALA A 72 -1.87 9.92 5.66
N ILE A 73 -1.20 8.82 6.02
CA ILE A 73 -1.72 7.85 6.99
C ILE A 73 -0.65 7.61 8.05
N SER A 74 -1.04 7.72 9.31
CA SER A 74 -0.18 7.48 10.47
C SER A 74 -0.93 6.65 11.50
N LYS A 75 -0.24 6.12 12.50
CA LYS A 75 -0.90 5.50 13.65
C LYS A 75 -1.55 6.59 14.50
N GLU A 76 -2.75 6.31 15.02
CA GLU A 76 -3.28 7.09 16.15
C GLU A 76 -2.32 6.99 17.34
N GLN A 77 -2.13 8.09 18.05
CA GLN A 77 -1.27 8.17 19.24
C GLN A 77 -1.96 7.52 20.44
#